data_AF-A0A7S4R796-F1
#
_entry.id   AF-A0A7S4R796-F1
#
_cell.length_a   1.000
_cell.length_b   1.000
_cell.length_c   1.000
_cell.angle_alpha   90.00
_cell.angle_beta   90.00
_cell.angle_gamma   90.00
#
_symmetry.space_group_name_H-M   'P 1'
#
loop_
_entity.id
_entity.type
_entity.pdbx_description
1 polymer ?
#
loop_
_entity_poly.entity_id
_entity_poly.type
_entity_poly.pdbx_seq_one_letter_code
_entity_poly.pdbx_strand_id
1 'polypeptide(L)'
;DGYFDKLMGIVESLDRRGTGVVLLAHSMGNKTVAYFLQYVSRRPGGLAWLEKHIYSWIAAGAPHLGAAQAFRATLLGDKFGLDAFVTDSEAIVFARSLSASPWLFPLGAQAERPFLMLRRGGLLEVRNPSAHVPHCNLSSSRNSVMLSVEVWWGEGADSECLTSKSSTDFAGGVAHFDPENNFFRFGGGPPELPKNATITVIVKEKGIKDDSSTNPIERLGKGIVAGIQLLDEAAHGRKGMGVPKANTDSVVLSQALQGRRHADGFVDVRLPITSVRGFSFRSRQQDAASHDYVTLQVRWLDYRALRQEWLGSKDFSPPARRRGGA
;
A
#
# COMPACT_ATOMS: atom_id res chain seq x y z
N ASP A 1 -21.79 -5.08 32.48
CA ASP A 1 -22.92 -5.29 31.54
C ASP A 1 -23.68 -6.62 31.79
N GLY A 2 -23.20 -7.46 32.72
CA GLY A 2 -23.83 -8.76 33.02
C GLY A 2 -23.65 -9.79 31.91
N TYR A 3 -22.70 -9.58 30.99
CA TYR A 3 -22.50 -10.46 29.84
C TYR A 3 -22.27 -11.92 30.25
N PHE A 4 -21.36 -12.16 31.20
CA PHE A 4 -21.05 -13.53 31.66
C PHE A 4 -22.16 -14.16 32.49
N ASP A 5 -22.91 -13.37 33.25
CA ASP A 5 -24.11 -13.86 33.96
C ASP A 5 -25.18 -14.33 32.97
N LYS A 6 -25.42 -13.54 31.91
CA LYS A 6 -26.33 -13.92 30.83
C LYS A 6 -25.84 -15.17 30.10
N LEU A 7 -24.52 -15.29 29.86
CA LEU A 7 -23.92 -16.46 29.24
C LEU A 7 -24.13 -17.72 30.10
N MET A 8 -23.97 -17.63 31.43
CA MET A 8 -24.30 -18.75 32.33
C MET A 8 -25.76 -19.18 32.18
N GLY A 9 -26.70 -18.23 32.20
CA GLY A 9 -28.12 -18.54 32.00
C GLY A 9 -28.43 -19.17 30.65
N ILE A 10 -27.75 -18.75 29.58
CA ILE A 10 -27.87 -19.39 28.26
C ILE A 10 -27.36 -20.84 28.31
N VAL A 11 -26.20 -21.07 28.92
CA VAL A 11 -25.63 -22.41 29.08
C VAL A 11 -26.58 -23.34 29.84
N GLU A 12 -27.12 -22.89 30.96
CA GLU A 12 -28.10 -23.64 31.76
C GLU A 12 -29.37 -23.96 30.95
N SER A 13 -29.86 -23.00 30.15
CA SER A 13 -31.05 -23.19 29.32
C SER A 13 -30.85 -24.20 28.18
N LEU A 14 -29.62 -24.38 27.73
CA LEU A 14 -29.21 -25.31 26.68
C LEU A 14 -28.91 -26.70 27.25
N ASP A 15 -28.38 -26.78 28.47
CA ASP A 15 -28.08 -28.04 29.17
C ASP A 15 -29.32 -28.67 29.82
N ARG A 16 -30.38 -28.86 29.05
CA ARG A 16 -31.66 -29.40 29.57
C ARG A 16 -31.55 -30.86 30.02
N ARG A 17 -30.56 -31.58 29.52
CA ARG A 17 -30.36 -33.01 29.78
C ARG A 17 -29.28 -33.28 30.82
N GLY A 18 -28.58 -32.25 31.30
CA GLY A 18 -27.46 -32.40 32.23
C GLY A 18 -26.24 -33.11 31.63
N THR A 19 -26.06 -33.02 30.31
CA THR A 19 -24.93 -33.62 29.59
C THR A 19 -23.79 -32.63 29.37
N GLY A 20 -24.01 -31.36 29.73
CA GLY A 20 -23.12 -30.25 29.44
C GLY A 20 -23.22 -29.76 28.00
N VAL A 21 -22.77 -28.53 27.77
CA VAL A 21 -22.71 -27.88 26.46
C VAL A 21 -21.28 -27.84 25.92
N VAL A 22 -21.15 -27.77 24.60
CA VAL A 22 -19.87 -27.54 23.94
C VAL A 22 -19.70 -26.05 23.66
N LEU A 23 -18.62 -25.46 24.18
CA LEU A 23 -18.23 -24.10 23.84
C LEU A 23 -17.36 -24.12 22.59
N LEU A 24 -17.85 -23.56 21.50
CA LEU A 24 -17.06 -23.30 20.30
C LEU A 24 -16.67 -21.83 20.26
N ALA A 25 -15.36 -21.55 20.21
CA ALA A 25 -14.87 -20.18 20.14
C ALA A 25 -13.85 -20.00 19.02
N HIS A 26 -13.99 -18.89 18.29
CA HIS A 26 -13.13 -18.53 17.17
C HIS A 26 -12.31 -17.26 17.49
N SER A 27 -11.03 -17.25 17.12
CA SER A 27 -10.14 -16.08 17.25
C SER A 27 -10.17 -15.51 18.68
N MET A 28 -10.37 -14.19 18.86
CA MET A 28 -10.47 -13.52 20.16
C MET A 28 -11.55 -14.12 21.08
N GLY A 29 -12.60 -14.74 20.53
CA GLY A 29 -13.61 -15.43 21.31
C GLY A 29 -13.02 -16.46 22.28
N ASN A 30 -11.87 -17.05 21.93
CA ASN A 30 -11.15 -17.97 22.82
C ASN A 30 -10.61 -17.29 24.07
N LYS A 31 -10.16 -16.04 23.95
CA LYS A 31 -9.71 -15.26 25.11
C LYS A 31 -10.88 -14.88 26.01
N THR A 32 -12.04 -14.59 25.41
CA THR A 32 -13.29 -14.36 26.13
C THR A 32 -13.77 -15.63 26.85
N VAL A 33 -13.73 -16.81 26.20
CA VAL A 33 -14.08 -18.09 26.84
C VAL A 33 -13.10 -18.42 27.97
N ALA A 34 -11.80 -18.25 27.77
CA ALA A 34 -10.82 -18.45 28.84
C ALA A 34 -11.10 -17.55 30.05
N TYR A 35 -11.41 -16.27 29.81
CA TYR A 35 -11.82 -15.35 30.86
C TYR A 35 -13.14 -15.79 31.52
N PHE A 36 -14.13 -16.21 30.74
CA PHE A 36 -15.43 -16.69 31.24
C PHE A 36 -15.26 -17.89 32.17
N LEU A 37 -14.50 -18.91 31.77
CA LEU A 37 -14.24 -20.09 32.60
C LEU A 37 -13.57 -19.70 33.92
N GLN A 38 -12.58 -18.80 33.88
CA GLN A 38 -11.90 -18.29 35.07
C GLN A 38 -12.82 -17.42 35.94
N TYR A 39 -13.73 -16.67 35.33
CA TYR A 39 -14.73 -15.86 35.99
C TYR A 39 -15.71 -16.75 36.77
N VAL A 40 -16.22 -17.81 36.14
CA VAL A 40 -17.11 -18.77 36.79
C VAL A 40 -16.36 -19.53 37.89
N SER A 41 -15.15 -20.02 37.64
CA SER A 41 -14.40 -20.83 38.61
C SER A 41 -14.10 -20.11 39.93
N ARG A 42 -14.07 -18.77 39.93
CA ARG A 42 -13.85 -17.94 41.12
C ARG A 42 -15.11 -17.71 41.95
N ARG A 43 -16.28 -18.10 41.45
CA ARG A 43 -17.55 -17.97 42.17
C ARG A 43 -17.75 -19.14 43.14
N PRO A 44 -18.49 -18.93 44.24
CA PRO A 44 -18.93 -20.03 45.09
C PRO A 44 -19.69 -21.08 44.28
N GLY A 45 -19.26 -22.34 44.34
CA GLY A 45 -19.86 -23.44 43.56
C GLY A 45 -19.55 -23.42 42.07
N GLY A 46 -18.72 -22.49 41.58
CA GLY A 46 -18.44 -22.31 40.16
C GLY A 46 -17.74 -23.49 39.49
N LEU A 47 -16.85 -24.19 40.18
CA LEU A 47 -16.21 -25.40 39.66
C LEU A 47 -17.24 -26.52 39.42
N ALA A 48 -18.12 -26.78 40.38
CA ALA A 48 -19.20 -27.75 40.23
C ALA A 48 -20.18 -27.36 39.10
N TRP A 49 -20.43 -26.05 38.94
CA TRP A 49 -21.21 -25.54 37.82
C TRP A 49 -20.54 -25.84 36.47
N LEU A 50 -19.23 -25.61 36.36
CA LEU A 50 -18.46 -25.89 35.13
C LEU A 50 -18.44 -27.38 34.80
N GLU A 51 -18.18 -28.23 35.79
CA GLU A 51 -18.17 -29.69 35.63
C GLU A 51 -19.52 -30.23 35.17
N LYS A 52 -20.62 -29.63 35.66
CA LYS A 52 -21.98 -30.03 35.30
C LYS A 52 -22.35 -29.55 33.90
N HIS A 53 -22.07 -28.28 33.59
CA HIS A 53 -22.68 -27.61 32.45
C HIS A 53 -21.77 -27.46 31.24
N ILE A 54 -20.46 -27.64 31.36
CA ILE A 54 -19.52 -27.53 30.25
C ILE A 54 -18.94 -28.90 29.93
N TYR A 55 -19.29 -29.43 28.76
CA TYR A 55 -18.77 -30.71 28.29
C TYR A 55 -17.37 -30.57 27.67
N SER A 56 -17.18 -29.58 26.80
CA SER A 56 -15.91 -29.37 26.11
C SER A 56 -15.78 -27.94 25.59
N TRP A 57 -14.54 -27.50 25.35
CA TRP A 57 -14.22 -26.25 24.68
C TRP A 57 -13.39 -26.53 23.42
N ILE A 58 -13.95 -26.18 22.27
CA ILE A 58 -13.30 -26.25 20.96
C ILE A 58 -12.75 -24.86 20.63
N ALA A 59 -11.42 -24.77 20.61
CA ALA A 59 -10.69 -23.53 20.38
C ALA A 59 -10.20 -23.41 18.93
N ALA A 60 -10.93 -22.67 18.10
CA ALA A 60 -10.58 -22.45 16.70
C ALA A 60 -9.74 -21.16 16.53
N GLY A 61 -8.50 -21.30 16.07
CA GLY A 61 -7.62 -20.15 15.77
C GLY A 61 -7.33 -19.27 16.99
N ALA A 62 -7.11 -19.86 18.16
CA ALA A 62 -7.03 -19.15 19.43
C ALA A 62 -5.70 -18.39 19.62
N PRO A 63 -5.71 -17.05 19.80
CA PRO A 63 -4.51 -16.27 20.08
C PRO A 63 -4.21 -16.26 21.59
N HIS A 64 -3.97 -17.44 22.19
CA HIS A 64 -3.79 -17.57 23.64
C HIS A 64 -2.63 -16.71 24.17
N LEU A 65 -1.54 -16.60 23.40
CA LEU A 65 -0.37 -15.79 23.71
C LEU A 65 -0.41 -14.40 23.06
N GLY A 66 -1.58 -13.95 22.61
CA GLY A 66 -1.73 -12.74 21.81
C GLY A 66 -1.46 -12.97 20.32
N ALA A 67 -1.53 -11.89 19.54
CA ALA A 67 -1.35 -11.87 18.10
C ALA A 67 -0.48 -10.68 17.69
N ALA A 68 0.60 -10.94 16.95
CA ALA A 68 1.47 -9.89 16.42
C ALA A 68 0.72 -8.92 15.50
N GLN A 69 -0.32 -9.40 14.79
CA GLN A 69 -1.19 -8.56 13.97
C GLN A 69 -1.91 -7.50 14.79
N ALA A 70 -2.36 -7.80 16.01
CA ALA A 70 -3.03 -6.82 16.86
C ALA A 70 -2.08 -5.65 17.22
N PHE A 71 -0.82 -5.97 17.55
CA PHE A 71 0.21 -4.96 17.79
C PHE A 71 0.52 -4.13 16.53
N ARG A 72 0.70 -4.79 15.38
CA ARG A 72 0.93 -4.12 14.09
C ARG A 72 -0.23 -3.18 13.74
N ALA A 73 -1.47 -3.63 13.88
CA ALA A 73 -2.66 -2.82 13.58
C ALA A 73 -2.72 -1.56 14.44
N THR A 74 -2.35 -1.65 15.72
CA THR A 74 -2.29 -0.47 16.61
C THR A 74 -1.21 0.54 16.21
N LEU A 75 -0.10 0.07 15.62
CA LEU A 75 1.01 0.94 15.20
C LEU A 75 0.81 1.52 13.79
N LEU A 76 0.48 0.67 12.83
CA LEU A 76 0.49 0.98 11.40
C LEU A 76 -0.91 1.09 10.78
N GLY A 77 -1.95 0.77 11.55
CA GLY A 77 -3.31 0.63 11.02
C GLY A 77 -3.51 -0.74 10.40
N ASP A 78 -4.75 -1.19 10.45
CA ASP A 78 -5.25 -2.32 9.66
C ASP A 78 -6.64 -1.91 9.16
N LYS A 79 -6.87 -2.06 7.85
CA LYS A 79 -8.15 -1.69 7.23
C LYS A 79 -9.19 -2.78 7.35
N PHE A 80 -8.80 -3.98 7.80
CA PHE A 80 -9.71 -5.12 7.99
C PHE A 80 -10.58 -5.43 6.75
N GLY A 81 -10.02 -5.22 5.55
CA GLY A 81 -10.70 -5.42 4.27
C GLY A 81 -11.59 -4.25 3.81
N LEU A 82 -11.55 -3.10 4.51
CA LEU A 82 -12.30 -1.89 4.17
C LEU A 82 -11.45 -0.88 3.38
N ASP A 83 -10.56 -1.38 2.52
CA ASP A 83 -9.58 -0.58 1.77
C ASP A 83 -10.20 0.54 0.92
N ALA A 84 -11.45 0.36 0.49
CA ALA A 84 -12.18 1.34 -0.31
C ALA A 84 -12.77 2.50 0.50
N PHE A 85 -12.92 2.35 1.82
CA PHE A 85 -13.66 3.28 2.68
C PHE A 85 -12.83 3.88 3.80
N VAL A 86 -11.68 3.28 4.12
CA VAL A 86 -10.85 3.67 5.26
C VAL A 86 -9.47 4.07 4.75
N THR A 87 -9.08 5.31 5.03
CA THR A 87 -7.73 5.80 4.77
C THR A 87 -6.72 5.18 5.74
N ASP A 88 -5.42 5.23 5.43
CA ASP A 88 -4.37 4.64 6.29
C ASP A 88 -4.35 5.30 7.68
N SER A 89 -4.60 6.61 7.76
CA SER A 89 -4.66 7.35 9.03
C SER A 89 -5.88 6.97 9.85
N GLU A 90 -7.06 6.82 9.22
CA GLU A 90 -8.28 6.37 9.89
C GLU A 90 -8.14 4.92 10.39
N ALA A 91 -7.44 4.06 9.65
CA ALA A 91 -7.17 2.69 10.06
C ALA A 91 -6.39 2.62 11.38
N ILE A 92 -5.43 3.53 11.60
CA ILE A 92 -4.67 3.63 12.86
C ILE A 92 -5.60 4.03 14.01
N VAL A 93 -6.43 5.06 13.81
CA VAL A 93 -7.38 5.54 14.83
C VAL A 93 -8.40 4.45 15.17
N PHE A 94 -8.93 3.78 14.15
CA PHE A 94 -9.86 2.66 14.30
C PHE A 94 -9.25 1.51 15.08
N ALA A 95 -8.05 1.05 14.72
CA ALA A 95 -7.39 -0.04 15.44
C ALA A 95 -7.11 0.32 16.92
N ARG A 96 -6.84 1.59 17.22
CA ARG A 96 -6.61 2.10 18.59
C ARG A 96 -7.89 2.29 19.40
N SER A 97 -9.03 2.53 18.75
CA SER A 97 -10.32 2.67 19.45
C SER A 97 -10.91 1.33 19.87
N LEU A 98 -10.52 0.23 19.21
CA LEU A 98 -10.86 -1.12 19.60
C LEU A 98 -10.02 -1.58 20.80
N SER A 99 -10.60 -1.58 21.99
CA SER A 99 -9.95 -2.08 23.23
C SER A 99 -9.51 -3.56 23.15
N ALA A 100 -10.11 -4.32 22.23
CA ALA A 100 -9.70 -5.65 21.84
C ALA A 100 -8.25 -5.74 21.35
N SER A 101 -7.76 -4.72 20.63
CA SER A 101 -6.43 -4.70 20.02
C SER A 101 -5.32 -4.78 21.07
N PRO A 102 -5.22 -3.85 22.06
CA PRO A 102 -4.20 -3.95 23.11
C PRO A 102 -4.38 -5.19 23.99
N TRP A 103 -5.62 -5.66 24.18
CA TRP A 103 -5.85 -6.90 24.91
C TRP A 103 -5.20 -8.11 24.23
N LEU A 104 -5.05 -8.10 22.90
CA LEU A 104 -4.43 -9.18 22.13
C LEU A 104 -2.93 -8.99 21.88
N PHE A 105 -2.26 -8.04 22.54
CA PHE A 105 -0.81 -7.92 22.39
C PHE A 105 -0.08 -9.20 22.78
N PRO A 106 1.06 -9.51 22.12
CA PRO A 106 1.86 -10.68 22.46
C PRO A 106 2.22 -10.72 23.95
N LEU A 107 2.18 -11.90 24.56
CA LEU A 107 2.49 -12.14 25.97
C LEU A 107 3.65 -13.13 26.14
N GLY A 108 4.36 -13.03 27.27
CA GLY A 108 5.44 -13.94 27.66
C GLY A 108 6.76 -13.71 26.93
N ALA A 109 7.70 -14.65 27.05
CA ALA A 109 9.05 -14.53 26.46
C ALA A 109 9.05 -14.32 24.93
N GLN A 110 7.98 -14.75 24.23
CA GLN A 110 7.80 -14.52 22.79
C GLN A 110 7.48 -13.04 22.47
N ALA A 111 7.00 -12.27 23.44
CA ALA A 111 6.75 -10.84 23.35
C ALA A 111 7.99 -9.97 23.62
N GLU A 112 9.05 -10.52 24.24
CA GLU A 112 10.30 -9.80 24.50
C GLU A 112 11.08 -9.48 23.21
N ARG A 113 10.70 -10.13 22.10
CA ARG A 113 11.24 -9.89 20.77
C ARG A 113 10.09 -9.76 19.77
N PRO A 114 9.34 -8.64 19.76
CA PRO A 114 8.40 -8.40 18.68
C PRO A 114 9.22 -8.42 17.40
N PHE A 115 9.04 -9.45 16.57
CA PHE A 115 9.71 -9.56 15.29
C PHE A 115 9.03 -8.57 14.34
N LEU A 116 9.36 -7.30 14.49
CA LEU A 116 9.17 -6.35 13.41
C LEU A 116 10.18 -6.76 12.35
N MET A 117 9.72 -7.49 11.32
CA MET A 117 10.51 -7.70 10.12
C MET A 117 10.65 -6.34 9.44
N LEU A 118 11.72 -5.63 9.80
CA LEU A 118 12.21 -4.50 9.04
C LEU A 118 12.70 -5.09 7.73
N ARG A 119 11.99 -4.77 6.65
CA ARG A 119 12.45 -5.08 5.31
C ARG A 119 13.88 -4.54 5.16
N ARG A 120 14.86 -5.41 4.88
CA ARG A 120 16.25 -4.99 4.64
C ARG A 120 16.41 -4.25 3.30
N GLY A 121 15.40 -4.32 2.42
CA GLY A 121 15.33 -3.59 1.16
C GLY A 121 15.20 -2.08 1.39
N GLY A 122 15.82 -1.29 0.52
CA GLY A 122 15.59 0.15 0.51
C GLY A 122 14.21 0.51 -0.06
N LEU A 123 13.87 1.79 0.06
CA LEU A 123 12.61 2.36 -0.41
C LEU A 123 12.92 3.55 -1.31
N LEU A 124 12.36 3.53 -2.53
CA LEU A 124 12.33 4.72 -3.38
C LEU A 124 10.97 5.40 -3.23
N GLU A 125 11.00 6.65 -2.80
CA GLU A 125 9.82 7.51 -2.70
C GLU A 125 9.81 8.50 -3.85
N VAL A 126 8.66 8.65 -4.51
CA VAL A 126 8.45 9.61 -5.61
C VAL A 126 7.20 10.42 -5.34
N ARG A 127 7.30 11.75 -5.38
CA ARG A 127 6.18 12.66 -5.10
C ARG A 127 6.13 13.84 -6.05
N ASN A 128 5.05 14.62 -5.94
CA ASN A 128 4.83 15.87 -6.67
C ASN A 128 5.10 15.74 -8.18
N PRO A 129 4.55 14.73 -8.87
CA PRO A 129 4.75 14.62 -10.30
C PRO A 129 4.02 15.76 -11.02
N SER A 130 4.63 16.26 -12.09
CA SER A 130 4.03 17.22 -13.02
C SER A 130 4.55 16.94 -14.42
N ALA A 131 3.70 17.08 -15.43
CA ALA A 131 4.06 16.80 -16.81
C ALA A 131 3.82 18.02 -17.69
N HIS A 132 4.89 18.52 -18.32
CA HIS A 132 4.84 19.56 -19.33
C HIS A 132 4.88 18.88 -20.70
N VAL A 133 3.73 18.75 -21.35
CA VAL A 133 3.50 17.91 -22.54
C VAL A 133 2.69 18.57 -23.66
N PRO A 134 3.01 19.81 -24.08
CA PRO A 134 2.30 20.49 -25.16
C PRO A 134 2.38 19.78 -26.52
N HIS A 135 3.39 18.93 -26.76
CA HIS A 135 3.63 18.30 -28.06
C HIS A 135 3.43 16.78 -28.09
N CYS A 136 2.85 16.20 -27.04
CA CYS A 136 2.65 14.75 -26.91
C CYS A 136 1.39 14.20 -27.63
N ASN A 137 0.80 14.94 -28.57
CA ASN A 137 -0.39 14.54 -29.34
C ASN A 137 -1.52 13.95 -28.47
N LEU A 138 -1.82 14.62 -27.35
CA LEU A 138 -2.98 14.31 -26.52
C LEU A 138 -4.26 14.63 -27.32
N SER A 139 -5.16 13.65 -27.43
CA SER A 139 -6.33 13.72 -28.32
C SER A 139 -7.37 14.77 -27.92
N SER A 140 -7.38 15.24 -26.68
CA SER A 140 -8.20 16.37 -26.25
C SER A 140 -7.54 17.16 -25.13
N SER A 141 -7.65 18.49 -25.18
CA SER A 141 -7.32 19.37 -24.05
C SER A 141 -8.24 19.17 -22.83
N ARG A 142 -9.34 18.41 -22.98
CA ARG A 142 -10.26 18.04 -21.90
C ARG A 142 -10.01 16.65 -21.31
N ASN A 143 -9.11 15.87 -21.88
CA ASN A 143 -8.80 14.53 -21.37
C ASN A 143 -7.81 14.63 -20.21
N SER A 144 -8.02 13.81 -19.18
CA SER A 144 -7.11 13.79 -18.04
C SER A 144 -5.83 13.03 -18.37
N VAL A 145 -4.69 13.52 -17.86
CA VAL A 145 -3.39 12.87 -18.01
C VAL A 145 -3.15 11.95 -16.81
N MET A 146 -2.51 10.81 -17.06
CA MET A 146 -2.00 9.90 -16.02
C MET A 146 -0.52 9.67 -16.26
N LEU A 147 0.23 9.40 -15.19
CA LEU A 147 1.64 9.07 -15.24
C LEU A 147 1.86 7.69 -14.65
N SER A 148 2.48 6.80 -15.40
CA SER A 148 3.02 5.56 -14.85
C SER A 148 4.51 5.73 -14.62
N VAL A 149 4.95 5.61 -13.37
CA VAL A 149 6.36 5.62 -13.00
C VAL A 149 6.81 4.16 -12.93
N GLU A 150 7.74 3.81 -13.80
CA GLU A 150 8.36 2.49 -13.87
C GLU A 150 9.78 2.55 -13.33
N VAL A 151 10.10 1.62 -12.44
CA VAL A 151 11.42 1.47 -11.83
C VAL A 151 11.93 0.08 -12.13
N TRP A 152 13.15 0.04 -12.67
CA TRP A 152 13.86 -1.20 -12.93
C TRP A 152 15.09 -1.29 -12.02
N TRP A 153 15.27 -2.42 -11.35
CA TRP A 153 16.30 -2.57 -10.30
C TRP A 153 17.59 -3.24 -10.75
N GLY A 154 17.68 -3.75 -11.98
CA GLY A 154 18.85 -4.50 -12.43
C GLY A 154 18.51 -5.88 -13.01
N GLU A 155 19.54 -6.57 -13.51
CA GLU A 155 19.38 -7.91 -14.12
C GLU A 155 18.80 -8.91 -13.11
N GLY A 156 17.76 -9.64 -13.54
CA GLY A 156 17.09 -10.66 -12.72
C GLY A 156 16.00 -10.13 -11.77
N ALA A 157 15.72 -8.82 -11.77
CA ALA A 157 14.60 -8.23 -11.04
C ALA A 157 13.48 -7.78 -12.00
N ASP A 158 12.22 -8.04 -11.62
CA ASP A 158 11.05 -7.51 -12.32
C ASP A 158 10.99 -5.98 -12.17
N SER A 159 10.48 -5.28 -13.19
CA SER A 159 10.20 -3.86 -13.08
C SER A 159 8.95 -3.61 -12.23
N GLU A 160 9.00 -2.61 -11.36
CA GLU A 160 7.84 -2.15 -10.61
C GLU A 160 7.24 -0.94 -11.32
N CYS A 161 5.93 -0.95 -11.54
CA CYS A 161 5.21 0.14 -12.20
C CYS A 161 4.04 0.58 -11.33
N LEU A 162 4.06 1.84 -10.89
CA LEU A 162 2.95 2.47 -10.17
C LEU A 162 2.37 3.57 -11.04
N THR A 163 1.04 3.68 -11.06
CA THR A 163 0.33 4.65 -11.91
C THR A 163 -0.42 5.65 -11.06
N SER A 164 -0.29 6.94 -11.42
CA SER A 164 -0.97 8.06 -10.80
C SER A 164 -2.49 7.96 -10.95
N LYS A 165 -3.23 8.67 -10.10
CA LYS A 165 -4.60 9.07 -10.44
C LYS A 165 -4.56 10.09 -11.60
N SER A 166 -5.72 10.37 -12.17
CA SER A 166 -5.87 11.42 -13.18
C SER A 166 -5.36 12.77 -12.67
N SER A 167 -4.78 13.56 -13.57
CA SER A 167 -4.42 14.96 -13.32
C SER A 167 -5.65 15.74 -12.82
N THR A 168 -5.43 16.64 -11.86
CA THR A 168 -6.46 17.53 -11.32
C THR A 168 -6.76 18.69 -12.26
N ASP A 169 -5.74 19.16 -12.97
CA ASP A 169 -5.84 20.20 -13.98
C ASP A 169 -4.90 19.89 -15.17
N PHE A 170 -5.31 20.33 -16.35
CA PHE A 170 -4.52 20.29 -17.57
C PHE A 170 -4.73 21.58 -18.37
N ALA A 171 -3.91 22.58 -18.08
CA ALA A 171 -3.99 23.90 -18.69
C ALA A 171 -2.66 24.26 -19.36
N GLY A 172 -2.73 24.78 -20.59
CA GLY A 172 -1.53 25.23 -21.32
C GLY A 172 -0.50 24.15 -21.61
N GLY A 173 -0.90 22.87 -21.67
CA GLY A 173 0.00 21.73 -21.88
C GLY A 173 0.70 21.24 -20.60
N VAL A 174 0.34 21.75 -19.41
CA VAL A 174 0.88 21.31 -18.13
C VAL A 174 -0.18 20.55 -17.34
N ALA A 175 0.13 19.31 -16.95
CA ALA A 175 -0.71 18.48 -16.11
C ALA A 175 -0.25 18.53 -14.66
N HIS A 176 -1.15 18.95 -13.77
CA HIS A 176 -0.93 18.98 -12.33
C HIS A 176 -1.60 17.78 -11.64
N PHE A 177 -0.96 17.27 -10.60
CA PHE A 177 -1.41 16.10 -9.85
C PHE A 177 -1.53 16.45 -8.37
N ASP A 178 -2.53 15.86 -7.72
CA ASP A 178 -2.73 15.99 -6.28
C ASP A 178 -1.58 15.31 -5.51
N PRO A 179 -0.81 16.04 -4.67
CA PRO A 179 0.28 15.49 -3.88
C PRO A 179 -0.11 14.34 -2.96
N GLU A 180 -1.29 14.39 -2.33
CA GLU A 180 -1.69 13.39 -1.32
C GLU A 180 -2.00 12.03 -1.95
N ASN A 181 -2.57 12.07 -3.15
CA ASN A 181 -3.03 10.89 -3.86
C ASN A 181 -2.00 10.32 -4.86
N ASN A 182 -0.89 11.01 -5.10
CA ASN A 182 0.13 10.63 -6.10
C ASN A 182 1.53 10.55 -5.48
N PHE A 183 1.60 10.00 -4.26
CA PHE A 183 2.83 9.64 -3.60
C PHE A 183 3.16 8.16 -3.85
N PHE A 184 4.19 7.89 -4.64
CA PHE A 184 4.60 6.53 -4.99
C PHE A 184 5.71 6.03 -4.08
N ARG A 185 5.57 4.77 -3.66
CA ARG A 185 6.53 4.08 -2.80
C ARG A 185 6.89 2.76 -3.45
N PHE A 186 8.09 2.68 -4.01
CA PHE A 186 8.60 1.47 -4.62
C PHE A 186 9.32 0.66 -3.57
N GLY A 187 8.57 -0.34 -3.09
CA GLY A 187 9.01 -1.27 -2.08
C GLY A 187 10.05 -2.21 -2.68
N GLY A 188 9.74 -3.00 -3.70
CA GLY A 188 10.45 -4.23 -4.10
C GLY A 188 11.97 -4.19 -4.33
N GLY A 189 12.61 -3.02 -4.34
CA GLY A 189 14.04 -2.86 -4.55
C GLY A 189 14.98 -3.51 -3.51
N PRO A 190 16.26 -3.74 -3.90
CA PRO A 190 17.28 -4.37 -3.07
C PRO A 190 17.76 -3.51 -1.88
N PRO A 191 18.59 -4.05 -0.95
CA PRO A 191 19.02 -3.33 0.26
C PRO A 191 19.77 -2.02 0.03
N GLU A 192 20.50 -1.94 -1.08
CA GLU A 192 21.23 -0.77 -1.53
C GLU A 192 20.78 -0.43 -2.94
N LEU A 193 20.83 0.85 -3.31
CA LEU A 193 20.44 1.30 -4.63
C LEU A 193 21.40 0.70 -5.69
N PRO A 194 20.93 -0.13 -6.62
CA PRO A 194 21.77 -0.70 -7.66
C PRO A 194 22.30 0.39 -8.59
N LYS A 195 23.55 0.26 -9.02
CA LYS A 195 24.22 1.25 -9.88
C LYS A 195 23.55 1.42 -11.25
N ASN A 196 22.88 0.37 -11.72
CA ASN A 196 22.17 0.33 -12.98
C ASN A 196 20.66 0.48 -12.82
N ALA A 197 20.14 0.73 -11.61
CA ALA A 197 18.70 0.91 -11.44
C ALA A 197 18.24 2.17 -12.18
N THR A 198 17.14 2.06 -12.91
CA THR A 198 16.62 3.14 -13.74
C THR A 198 15.18 3.50 -13.40
N ILE A 199 14.82 4.74 -13.71
CA ILE A 199 13.47 5.26 -13.62
C ILE A 199 13.03 5.76 -14.99
N THR A 200 11.81 5.40 -15.36
CA THR A 200 11.16 5.81 -16.61
C THR A 200 9.75 6.26 -16.30
N VAL A 201 9.26 7.32 -16.93
CA VAL A 201 7.88 7.77 -16.78
C VAL A 201 7.15 7.66 -18.10
N ILE A 202 5.98 7.05 -18.05
CA ILE A 202 5.08 6.90 -19.20
C ILE A 202 3.91 7.85 -19.00
N VAL A 203 3.73 8.76 -19.94
CA VAL A 203 2.59 9.68 -20.01
C VAL A 203 1.45 8.98 -20.72
N LYS A 204 0.30 8.91 -20.06
CA LYS A 204 -0.91 8.26 -20.55
C LYS A 204 -2.08 9.24 -20.62
N GLU A 205 -2.95 9.04 -21.59
CA GLU A 205 -4.19 9.81 -21.73
C GLU A 205 -5.38 8.96 -21.28
N LYS A 206 -6.19 9.48 -20.36
CA LYS A 206 -7.35 8.75 -19.82
C LYS A 206 -8.65 9.39 -20.30
N GLY A 207 -9.41 8.59 -21.05
CA GLY A 207 -10.72 8.94 -21.59
C GLY A 207 -10.65 9.32 -23.08
N ILE A 208 -11.65 8.87 -23.84
CA ILE A 208 -12.01 9.44 -25.14
C ILE A 208 -13.30 10.22 -24.85
N LYS A 209 -13.20 11.47 -24.40
CA LYS A 209 -14.35 12.37 -24.47
C LYS A 209 -14.30 13.04 -25.85
N ASP A 210 -14.91 12.38 -26.84
CA ASP A 210 -15.13 12.98 -28.15
C ASP A 210 -16.13 14.14 -28.01
N ASP A 211 -15.71 15.33 -28.43
CA ASP A 211 -16.65 16.35 -28.91
C ASP A 211 -17.14 15.87 -30.29
N SER A 212 -18.46 15.66 -30.41
CA SER A 212 -19.21 15.55 -31.67
C SER A 212 -18.83 14.44 -32.67
N SER A 213 -19.42 13.24 -32.54
CA SER A 213 -19.92 12.48 -33.70
C SER A 213 -20.93 11.41 -33.26
N THR A 214 -22.07 11.32 -33.95
CA THR A 214 -23.21 10.46 -33.61
C THR A 214 -23.20 9.09 -34.30
N ASN A 215 -22.12 8.70 -34.99
CA ASN A 215 -22.12 7.51 -35.83
C ASN A 215 -21.21 6.36 -35.31
N PRO A 216 -21.77 5.19 -34.95
CA PRO A 216 -21.02 4.07 -34.39
C PRO A 216 -20.08 3.37 -35.39
N ILE A 217 -20.30 3.52 -36.70
CA ILE A 217 -19.44 2.90 -37.74
C ILE A 217 -18.15 3.71 -37.97
N GLU A 218 -18.16 5.03 -37.76
CA GLU A 218 -16.93 5.85 -37.76
C GLU A 218 -16.03 5.56 -36.55
N ARG A 219 -16.60 5.08 -35.44
CA ARG A 219 -15.84 4.62 -34.25
C ARG A 219 -14.97 3.40 -34.56
N LEU A 220 -15.37 2.56 -35.53
CA LEU A 220 -14.59 1.39 -35.95
C LEU A 220 -13.54 1.75 -37.01
N GLY A 221 -13.86 2.67 -37.94
CA GLY A 221 -13.03 2.99 -39.10
C GLY A 221 -11.72 3.73 -38.81
N LYS A 222 -11.63 4.47 -37.69
CA LYS A 222 -10.39 5.14 -37.25
C LYS A 222 -9.64 4.39 -36.14
N GLY A 223 -10.11 3.22 -35.73
CA GLY A 223 -9.75 2.57 -34.47
C GLY A 223 -9.25 1.13 -34.57
N ILE A 224 -8.68 0.70 -35.71
CA ILE A 224 -8.22 -0.69 -35.85
C ILE A 224 -7.07 -1.04 -34.87
N VAL A 225 -6.26 -0.06 -34.45
CA VAL A 225 -5.18 -0.28 -33.46
C VAL A 225 -5.67 -0.19 -32.00
N ALA A 226 -6.61 0.71 -31.72
CA ALA A 226 -7.19 0.87 -30.38
C ALA A 226 -8.08 -0.32 -29.99
N GLY A 227 -8.79 -0.93 -30.96
CA GLY A 227 -9.64 -2.10 -30.72
C GLY A 227 -8.87 -3.36 -30.32
N ILE A 228 -7.68 -3.58 -30.90
CA ILE A 228 -6.83 -4.75 -30.58
C ILE A 228 -6.20 -4.59 -29.19
N GLN A 229 -5.79 -3.38 -28.80
CA GLN A 229 -5.23 -3.10 -27.48
C GLN A 229 -6.28 -3.13 -26.36
N LEU A 230 -7.49 -2.63 -26.62
CA LEU A 230 -8.60 -2.70 -25.67
C LEU A 230 -9.08 -4.15 -25.44
N LEU A 231 -8.99 -5.01 -26.45
CA LEU A 231 -9.33 -6.44 -26.32
C LEU A 231 -8.34 -7.19 -25.43
N ASP A 232 -7.04 -6.89 -25.56
CA ASP A 232 -5.99 -7.48 -24.72
C ASP A 232 -6.03 -6.94 -23.28
N GLU A 233 -6.36 -5.65 -23.11
CA GLU A 233 -6.57 -5.01 -21.79
C GLU A 233 -7.85 -5.49 -21.07
N ALA A 234 -8.91 -5.81 -21.83
CA ALA A 234 -10.15 -6.38 -21.31
C ALA A 234 -9.96 -7.84 -20.86
N ALA A 235 -9.14 -8.63 -21.56
CA ALA A 235 -8.79 -10.00 -21.18
C ALA A 235 -8.04 -10.08 -19.84
N HIS A 236 -7.30 -9.01 -19.47
CA HIS A 236 -6.52 -8.93 -18.24
C HIS A 236 -7.19 -8.13 -17.10
N GLY A 237 -8.46 -7.75 -17.24
CA GLY A 237 -9.23 -7.08 -16.16
C GLY A 237 -8.78 -5.66 -15.80
N ARG A 238 -7.97 -4.99 -16.63
CA ARG A 238 -7.35 -3.69 -16.35
C ARG A 238 -8.21 -2.51 -16.81
N LYS A 239 -9.41 -2.34 -16.26
CA LYS A 239 -10.25 -1.16 -16.55
C LYS A 239 -9.61 0.13 -15.98
N GLY A 240 -9.21 1.08 -16.85
CA GLY A 240 -8.92 2.47 -16.45
C GLY A 240 -7.45 2.92 -16.48
N MET A 241 -6.55 2.19 -17.14
CA MET A 241 -5.09 2.45 -17.15
C MET A 241 -4.62 3.59 -18.07
N GLY A 242 -5.50 4.14 -18.92
CA GLY A 242 -5.15 5.18 -19.89
C GLY A 242 -4.28 4.67 -21.05
N VAL A 243 -4.34 5.35 -22.19
CA VAL A 243 -3.58 4.98 -23.40
C VAL A 243 -2.20 5.63 -23.34
N PRO A 244 -1.09 4.87 -23.44
CA PRO A 244 0.27 5.44 -23.49
C PRO A 244 0.45 6.35 -24.71
N LYS A 245 0.99 7.54 -24.49
CA LYS A 245 1.23 8.56 -25.52
C LYS A 245 2.70 8.90 -25.68
N ALA A 246 3.41 9.02 -24.56
CA ALA A 246 4.82 9.35 -24.57
C ALA A 246 5.56 8.67 -23.42
N ASN A 247 6.88 8.55 -23.54
CA ASN A 247 7.76 8.11 -22.47
C ASN A 247 8.96 9.04 -22.31
N THR A 248 9.50 9.07 -21.10
CA THR A 248 10.80 9.69 -20.85
C THR A 248 11.93 8.75 -21.23
N ASP A 249 13.14 9.30 -21.33
CA ASP A 249 14.34 8.46 -21.28
C ASP A 249 14.40 7.68 -19.96
N SER A 250 15.07 6.53 -20.02
CA SER A 250 15.41 5.77 -18.84
C SER A 250 16.62 6.41 -18.17
N VAL A 251 16.43 6.96 -16.96
CA VAL A 251 17.49 7.66 -16.24
C VAL A 251 17.99 6.78 -15.09
N VAL A 252 19.31 6.70 -14.94
CA VAL A 252 19.94 5.98 -13.84
C VAL A 252 19.66 6.70 -12.51
N LEU A 253 19.03 6.01 -11.56
CA LEU A 253 18.58 6.57 -10.29
C LEU A 253 19.72 7.17 -9.46
N SER A 254 20.90 6.54 -9.47
CA SER A 254 22.07 7.06 -8.74
C SER A 254 22.57 8.40 -9.29
N GLN A 255 22.30 8.72 -10.56
CA GLN A 255 22.59 10.02 -11.16
C GLN A 255 21.47 11.02 -10.85
N ALA A 256 20.21 10.59 -10.95
CA ALA A 256 19.05 11.42 -10.64
C ALA A 256 19.09 11.96 -9.20
N LEU A 257 19.59 11.17 -8.24
CA LEU A 257 19.69 11.53 -6.82
C LEU A 257 20.87 12.45 -6.46
N GLN A 258 21.69 12.88 -7.43
CA GLN A 258 22.81 13.81 -7.22
C GLN A 258 22.41 15.28 -7.34
N GLY A 259 21.16 15.57 -7.73
CA GLY A 259 20.64 16.92 -7.88
C GLY A 259 20.47 17.70 -6.58
N ARG A 260 19.85 18.88 -6.68
CA ARG A 260 19.56 19.75 -5.54
C ARG A 260 18.67 19.03 -4.53
N ARG A 261 19.16 18.90 -3.29
CA ARG A 261 18.44 18.27 -2.18
C ARG A 261 17.61 19.28 -1.38
N HIS A 262 16.38 18.89 -1.08
CA HIS A 262 15.50 19.56 -0.13
C HIS A 262 15.86 19.20 1.31
N ALA A 263 15.34 19.95 2.28
CA ALA A 263 15.61 19.73 3.70
C ALA A 263 15.13 18.36 4.21
N ASP A 264 14.13 17.78 3.57
CA ASP A 264 13.58 16.45 3.84
C ASP A 264 14.28 15.32 3.03
N GLY A 265 15.33 15.65 2.29
CA GLY A 265 16.16 14.70 1.55
C GLY A 265 15.65 14.34 0.15
N PHE A 266 14.53 14.91 -0.31
CA PHE A 266 14.07 14.76 -1.68
C PHE A 266 14.96 15.52 -2.67
N VAL A 267 15.04 15.03 -3.91
CA VAL A 267 15.77 15.64 -5.02
C VAL A 267 14.81 15.91 -6.16
N ASP A 268 14.85 17.12 -6.73
CA ASP A 268 14.09 17.44 -7.93
C ASP A 268 14.73 16.78 -9.15
N VAL A 269 13.95 15.99 -9.89
CA VAL A 269 14.37 15.30 -11.10
C VAL A 269 13.50 15.73 -12.26
N ARG A 270 14.16 16.13 -13.35
CA ARG A 270 13.51 16.47 -14.62
C ARG A 270 13.89 15.43 -15.65
N LEU A 271 12.88 14.73 -16.17
CA LEU A 271 13.02 13.68 -17.16
C LEU A 271 12.51 14.19 -18.51
N PRO A 272 13.37 14.36 -19.53
CA PRO A 272 12.94 14.76 -20.86
C PRO A 272 12.12 13.64 -21.52
N ILE A 273 11.12 14.02 -22.32
CA ILE A 273 10.34 13.08 -23.12
C ILE A 273 11.09 12.82 -24.43
N THR A 274 11.19 11.56 -24.86
CA THR A 274 12.01 11.21 -26.03
C THR A 274 11.30 10.40 -27.10
N SER A 275 10.20 9.73 -26.78
CA SER A 275 9.34 9.15 -27.81
C SER A 275 7.87 9.50 -27.59
N VAL A 276 7.25 10.05 -28.64
CA VAL A 276 5.81 10.18 -28.76
C VAL A 276 5.36 9.02 -29.65
N ARG A 277 4.63 8.04 -29.10
CA ARG A 277 4.14 6.91 -29.90
C ARG A 277 2.94 7.37 -30.74
N GLY A 278 3.21 7.74 -31.98
CA GLY A 278 2.22 7.90 -33.05
C GLY A 278 2.76 7.32 -34.36
N PHE A 279 2.10 6.30 -34.91
CA PHE A 279 2.41 5.77 -36.24
C PHE A 279 2.00 6.81 -37.30
N SER A 280 2.94 7.65 -37.74
CA SER A 280 2.84 8.34 -39.03
C SER A 280 3.94 7.78 -39.95
N PHE A 281 3.51 6.92 -40.88
CA PHE A 281 4.29 6.65 -42.08
C PHE A 281 4.47 7.97 -42.85
N ARG A 282 5.72 8.27 -43.19
CA ARG A 282 6.24 9.37 -44.02
C ARG A 282 6.63 10.67 -43.28
N SER A 283 7.96 10.74 -43.18
CA SER A 283 8.80 11.88 -43.55
C SER A 283 9.30 12.78 -42.42
N ARG A 284 10.60 13.05 -42.54
CA ARG A 284 11.42 14.04 -41.84
C ARG A 284 11.75 13.75 -40.38
N GLN A 285 12.91 13.09 -40.24
CA GLN A 285 14.04 13.66 -39.53
C GLN A 285 13.88 15.18 -39.32
N GLN A 286 13.61 15.59 -38.09
CA GLN A 286 13.93 16.93 -37.64
C GLN A 286 14.25 16.89 -36.16
N ASP A 287 15.54 17.08 -35.88
CA ASP A 287 16.05 17.51 -34.59
C ASP A 287 15.27 18.73 -34.11
N ALA A 288 14.50 18.55 -33.05
CA ALA A 288 14.11 19.62 -32.16
C ALA A 288 14.07 18.99 -30.77
N ALA A 289 14.96 19.44 -29.88
CA ALA A 289 14.87 19.10 -28.46
C ALA A 289 13.43 19.37 -28.01
N SER A 290 12.67 18.31 -27.74
CA SER A 290 11.31 18.47 -27.23
C SER A 290 11.43 19.21 -25.91
N HIS A 291 10.79 20.38 -25.83
CA HIS A 291 10.68 21.14 -24.59
C HIS A 291 9.76 20.43 -23.58
N ASP A 292 9.26 19.24 -23.91
CA ASP A 292 8.39 18.42 -23.10
C ASP A 292 9.20 17.61 -22.09
N TYR A 293 8.74 17.58 -20.85
CA TYR A 293 9.41 16.90 -19.75
C TYR A 293 8.42 16.56 -18.64
N VAL A 294 8.81 15.60 -17.81
CA VAL A 294 8.18 15.31 -16.53
C VAL A 294 9.10 15.79 -15.41
N THR A 295 8.55 16.48 -14.42
CA THR A 295 9.24 16.76 -13.16
C THR A 295 8.65 15.92 -12.06
N LEU A 296 9.51 15.43 -11.17
CA LEU A 296 9.13 14.67 -9.99
C LEU A 296 10.18 14.86 -8.90
N GLN A 297 9.80 14.61 -7.66
CA GLN A 297 10.72 14.62 -6.52
C GLN A 297 10.99 13.19 -6.09
N VAL A 298 12.26 12.79 -6.01
CA VAL A 298 12.65 11.44 -5.61
C VAL A 298 13.53 11.43 -4.37
N ARG A 299 13.41 10.37 -3.58
CA ARG A 299 14.30 10.10 -2.45
C ARG A 299 14.53 8.60 -2.32
N TRP A 300 15.79 8.20 -2.13
CA TRP A 300 16.13 6.83 -1.75
C TRP A 300 16.40 6.77 -0.26
N LEU A 301 15.76 5.81 0.42
CA LEU A 301 16.00 5.50 1.82
C LEU A 301 16.57 4.09 1.92
N ASP A 302 17.80 3.97 2.38
CA ASP A 302 18.36 2.67 2.75
C ASP A 302 17.76 2.18 4.08
N TYR A 303 18.08 0.94 4.47
CA TYR A 303 17.58 0.37 5.70
C TYR A 303 17.99 1.16 6.97
N ARG A 304 19.11 1.90 6.94
CA ARG A 304 19.57 2.70 8.09
C ARG A 304 18.75 3.98 8.21
N ALA A 305 18.52 4.66 7.09
CA ALA A 305 17.66 5.84 7.00
C ALA A 305 16.22 5.49 7.42
N LEU A 306 15.68 4.38 6.89
CA LEU A 306 14.36 3.88 7.29
C LEU A 306 14.26 3.63 8.80
N ARG A 307 15.29 3.02 9.40
CA ARG A 307 15.34 2.79 10.85
C ARG A 307 15.40 4.09 11.66
N GLN A 308 16.03 5.15 11.13
CA GLN A 308 16.08 6.46 11.81
C GLN A 308 14.74 7.19 11.76
N GLU A 309 13.96 7.02 10.68
CA GLU A 309 12.62 7.62 10.56
C GLU A 309 11.55 6.89 11.38
N TRP A 310 11.86 5.72 11.97
CA TRP A 310 10.93 5.01 12.84
C TRP A 310 10.63 5.78 14.13
N LEU A 311 9.35 5.86 14.50
CA LEU A 311 8.91 6.37 15.79
C LEU A 311 9.65 5.62 16.92
N GLY A 312 10.32 6.38 17.80
CA GLY A 312 11.11 5.84 18.91
C GLY A 312 12.56 5.45 18.55
N SER A 313 13.03 5.67 17.32
CA SER A 313 14.40 5.32 16.89
C SER A 313 15.50 5.98 17.74
N LYS A 314 15.23 7.18 18.28
CA LYS A 314 16.14 7.91 19.17
C LYS A 314 16.32 7.23 20.53
N ASP A 315 15.34 6.43 20.96
CA ASP A 315 15.34 5.74 22.26
C ASP A 315 16.05 4.36 22.21
N PHE A 316 16.39 3.87 21.01
CA PHE A 316 17.07 2.58 20.79
C PHE A 316 18.59 2.71 20.56
N SER A 317 19.21 3.79 21.04
CA SER A 317 20.67 3.88 21.05
C SER A 317 21.23 2.71 21.87
N PRO A 318 22.11 1.85 21.32
CA PRO A 318 22.68 0.76 22.10
C PRO A 318 23.41 1.37 23.32
N PRO A 319 23.27 0.79 24.52
CA PRO A 319 23.98 1.30 25.68
C PRO A 319 25.47 1.36 25.34
N ALA A 320 26.05 2.55 25.54
CA ALA A 320 27.47 2.78 25.29
C ALA A 320 28.25 1.62 25.90
N ARG A 321 29.06 0.92 25.09
CA ARG A 321 29.98 -0.10 25.57
C ARG A 321 30.73 0.49 26.75
N ARG A 322 30.39 0.07 27.97
CA ARG A 322 31.23 0.31 29.14
C ARG A 322 32.57 -0.30 28.77
N ARG A 323 33.56 0.56 28.50
CA ARG A 323 34.95 0.13 28.43
C ARG A 323 35.22 -0.55 29.77
N GLY A 324 35.43 -1.86 29.73
CA GLY A 324 35.95 -2.60 30.87
C GLY A 324 37.31 -1.99 31.20
N GLY A 325 37.38 -1.26 32.31
CA GLY A 325 38.62 -1.07 33.03
C GLY A 325 38.88 -2.36 33.80
N ALA A 326 40.09 -2.87 33.60
CA ALA A 326 40.70 -3.92 34.42
C ALA A 326 40.78 -3.50 35.89
#